data_AF-B0N4Y0-F1
#
_entry.id   AF-B0N4Y0-F1
#
_cell.length_a   1.000
_cell.length_b   1.000
_cell.length_c   1.000
_cell.angle_alpha   90.00
_cell.angle_beta   90.00
_cell.angle_gamma   90.00
#
_symmetry.space_group_name_H-M   'P 1'
#
loop_
_entity.id
_entity.type
_entity.pdbx_description
1 polymer ?
#
loop_
_entity_poly.entity_id
_entity_poly.type
_entity_poly.pdbx_seq_one_letter_code
_entity_poly.pdbx_strand_id
1 'polypeptide(L)'
;MAFPKNFLWGGATAANQFEGGWNEDGKLDSTADHFTLGSRTEPRLFTEKIDEDKYFYPSHKASDFYHRYQEDIALLGEMGFKVYRMSINWSRIFPHGDDEEPNQKGIEFYRNVFLELKKYNIEPLVTISHYEMPYHLAEKYDGWYARETIDFYLKYCQTLFNEYKGLVKYWLTFNEINSLILGGNGYFSGGILSSSKKDMGAGVIEDLDTLSTVEQHNDIVKQYQALHHQLVASALATRMAHEISGEYQIGCMIAGITQYPYSCRPEDMLLVQKERRNIFYYCPDIQINGAYPRYAHRYLKENDIHINFGENDEDILKSGTVDFFTFSYYSTGCVTTDKNLEKTNGNLIFGVANPYLEKSQWGWQIDPLGLRYFLNEIYDRYHIPIMVVENGLGQDDKLEIDKTVHDDYRIEYMKQHIQAMSEAVDDGVELVGYTPWGCIDLVAASTGEMIKRYGFVYVDVDNLGNGTYNRYKKDSFYWYKKVIASNGRKLD
;
A
#
# COMPACT_ATOMS: atom_id res chain seq x y z
N MET A 1 -14.70 -20.28 -15.28
CA MET A 1 -13.51 -19.86 -16.07
C MET A 1 -12.28 -20.02 -15.18
N ALA A 2 -11.06 -19.97 -15.72
CA ALA A 2 -9.85 -20.28 -14.96
C ALA A 2 -8.77 -19.26 -15.26
N PHE A 3 -8.13 -18.74 -14.22
CA PHE A 3 -6.96 -17.87 -14.37
C PHE A 3 -5.80 -18.62 -15.06
N PRO A 4 -4.76 -17.91 -15.54
CA PRO A 4 -3.55 -18.56 -16.06
C PRO A 4 -3.01 -19.66 -15.13
N LYS A 5 -2.40 -20.71 -15.69
CA LYS A 5 -1.95 -21.87 -14.89
C LYS A 5 -0.93 -21.50 -13.81
N ASN A 6 -0.15 -20.46 -14.06
CA ASN A 6 0.89 -19.91 -13.20
C ASN A 6 0.43 -18.63 -12.48
N PHE A 7 -0.88 -18.40 -12.34
CA PHE A 7 -1.41 -17.24 -11.64
C PHE A 7 -0.95 -17.22 -10.18
N LEU A 8 -0.39 -16.07 -9.77
CA LEU A 8 0.19 -15.88 -8.46
C LEU A 8 -0.88 -15.52 -7.44
N TRP A 9 -1.61 -16.53 -6.98
CA TRP A 9 -2.49 -16.40 -5.82
C TRP A 9 -1.69 -16.21 -4.54
N GLY A 10 -2.05 -15.25 -3.71
CA GLY A 10 -1.33 -14.99 -2.48
C GLY A 10 -2.14 -14.23 -1.46
N GLY A 11 -1.45 -13.39 -0.70
CA GLY A 11 -1.96 -12.45 0.28
C GLY A 11 -0.87 -11.42 0.62
N ALA A 12 -1.25 -10.29 1.19
CA ALA A 12 -0.38 -9.14 1.39
C ALA A 12 -0.44 -8.62 2.83
N THR A 13 0.71 -8.18 3.35
CA THR A 13 0.83 -7.40 4.60
C THR A 13 1.89 -6.31 4.44
N ALA A 14 2.03 -5.46 5.46
CA ALA A 14 3.16 -4.52 5.62
C ALA A 14 3.81 -4.73 6.99
N ALA A 15 5.12 -4.51 7.08
CA ALA A 15 5.93 -4.80 8.25
C ALA A 15 5.48 -3.99 9.48
N ASN A 16 5.40 -2.65 9.38
CA ASN A 16 4.88 -1.78 10.43
C ASN A 16 3.47 -2.12 10.94
N GLN A 17 2.66 -2.84 10.16
CA GLN A 17 1.29 -3.21 10.53
C GLN A 17 1.18 -4.62 11.11
N PHE A 18 2.20 -5.47 10.93
CA PHE A 18 2.11 -6.91 11.20
C PHE A 18 3.24 -7.46 12.06
N GLU A 19 4.47 -6.96 11.90
CA GLU A 19 5.67 -7.49 12.58
C GLU A 19 5.66 -7.33 14.10
N GLY A 20 5.46 -6.11 14.61
CA GLY A 20 5.76 -5.81 16.01
C GLY A 20 7.27 -5.80 16.26
N GLY A 21 7.72 -6.07 17.50
CA GLY A 21 9.15 -6.11 17.85
C GLY A 21 9.88 -4.83 17.45
N TRP A 22 9.25 -3.67 17.69
CA TRP A 22 9.62 -2.40 17.06
C TRP A 22 10.99 -1.84 17.47
N ASN A 23 11.52 -2.29 18.60
CA ASN A 23 12.82 -1.89 19.16
C ASN A 23 13.74 -3.10 19.41
N GLU A 24 13.46 -4.23 18.75
CA GLU A 24 14.22 -5.46 18.92
C GLU A 24 15.37 -5.56 17.91
N ASP A 25 16.44 -6.24 18.33
CA ASP A 25 17.57 -6.60 17.49
C ASP A 25 18.19 -5.44 16.69
N GLY A 26 18.19 -4.25 17.30
CA GLY A 26 18.82 -3.05 16.75
C GLY A 26 17.91 -2.24 15.82
N LYS A 27 16.64 -2.63 15.63
CA LYS A 27 15.65 -1.75 15.00
C LYS A 27 15.45 -0.49 15.86
N LEU A 28 15.44 0.68 15.21
CA LEU A 28 15.00 1.94 15.81
C LEU A 28 13.62 2.37 15.28
N ASP A 29 13.09 3.46 15.79
CA ASP A 29 11.80 4.01 15.41
C ASP A 29 11.73 4.34 13.91
N SER A 30 10.60 3.95 13.31
CA SER A 30 10.19 4.36 11.99
C SER A 30 9.12 5.44 12.09
N THR A 31 8.83 6.17 11.01
CA THR A 31 7.73 7.14 10.98
C THR A 31 6.38 6.55 11.40
N ALA A 32 6.17 5.25 11.20
CA ALA A 32 4.94 4.56 11.62
C ALA A 32 4.81 4.39 13.14
N ASP A 33 5.93 4.33 13.86
CA ASP A 33 6.00 4.13 15.32
C ASP A 33 5.60 5.39 16.10
N HIS A 34 5.49 6.53 15.43
CA HIS A 34 5.06 7.81 16.00
C HIS A 34 3.56 8.06 15.88
N PHE A 35 2.77 7.07 15.45
CA PHE A 35 1.33 7.22 15.30
C PHE A 35 0.54 6.46 16.37
N THR A 36 -0.25 7.21 17.14
CA THR A 36 -1.13 6.63 18.16
C THR A 36 -2.24 5.77 17.55
N LEU A 37 -2.93 5.02 18.40
CA LEU A 37 -4.25 4.50 18.09
C LEU A 37 -5.23 5.66 17.83
N GLY A 38 -6.02 5.53 16.77
CA GLY A 38 -7.17 6.38 16.47
C GLY A 38 -8.45 5.55 16.45
N SER A 39 -9.45 6.01 15.71
CA SER A 39 -10.68 5.26 15.46
C SER A 39 -11.33 5.70 14.15
N ARG A 40 -12.52 5.18 13.86
CA ARG A 40 -13.33 5.68 12.74
C ARG A 40 -13.64 7.18 12.83
N THR A 41 -13.74 7.75 14.03
CA THR A 41 -14.14 9.16 14.24
C THR A 41 -13.02 10.05 14.77
N GLU A 42 -11.91 9.46 15.21
CA GLU A 42 -10.78 10.20 15.78
C GLU A 42 -9.51 9.88 14.98
N PRO A 43 -8.70 10.88 14.60
CA PRO A 43 -7.46 10.62 13.88
C PRO A 43 -6.45 9.90 14.79
N ARG A 44 -5.54 9.17 14.17
CA ARG A 44 -4.25 8.78 14.74
C ARG A 44 -3.39 10.03 14.85
N LEU A 45 -2.94 10.32 16.06
CA LEU A 45 -2.11 11.49 16.31
C LEU A 45 -0.65 11.15 16.04
N PHE A 46 0.05 12.07 15.38
CA PHE A 46 1.50 12.03 15.34
C PHE A 46 2.07 12.56 16.67
N THR A 47 3.05 11.86 17.23
CA THR A 47 3.82 12.32 18.39
C THR A 47 5.29 12.48 18.02
N GLU A 48 5.86 13.66 18.25
CA GLU A 48 7.28 13.90 17.98
C GLU A 48 8.20 13.04 18.85
N LYS A 49 7.73 12.68 20.04
CA LYS A 49 8.37 11.72 20.94
C LYS A 49 7.37 10.64 21.32
N ILE A 50 7.85 9.41 21.29
CA ILE A 50 7.11 8.26 21.78
C ILE A 50 6.94 8.39 23.30
N ASP A 51 5.68 8.41 23.73
CA ASP A 51 5.25 8.51 25.13
C ASP A 51 4.22 7.39 25.40
N GLU A 52 4.72 6.21 25.76
CA GLU A 52 3.92 5.00 26.01
C GLU A 52 3.12 5.09 27.33
N ASP A 53 3.47 6.02 28.23
CA ASP A 53 2.69 6.28 29.45
C ASP A 53 1.38 7.02 29.12
N LYS A 54 1.37 7.80 28.04
CA LYS A 54 0.23 8.62 27.62
C LYS A 54 -0.58 8.01 26.48
N TYR A 55 0.08 7.35 25.54
CA TYR A 55 -0.55 6.87 24.30
C TYR A 55 -0.23 5.41 24.01
N PHE A 56 -1.14 4.75 23.30
CA PHE A 56 -0.90 3.43 22.72
C PHE A 56 -0.46 3.57 21.25
N TYR A 57 0.62 2.88 20.88
CA TYR A 57 1.18 2.86 19.52
C TYR A 57 0.98 1.46 18.91
N PRO A 58 -0.04 1.24 18.07
CA PRO A 58 -0.40 -0.09 17.60
C PRO A 58 0.72 -0.83 16.84
N SER A 59 1.58 -0.12 16.11
CA SER A 59 2.68 -0.73 15.34
C SER A 59 3.74 -1.39 16.22
N HIS A 60 3.87 -0.97 17.49
CA HIS A 60 4.93 -1.44 18.38
C HIS A 60 4.90 -2.95 18.60
N LYS A 61 3.69 -3.49 18.72
CA LYS A 61 3.47 -4.93 18.90
C LYS A 61 2.70 -5.57 17.74
N ALA A 62 1.84 -4.80 17.07
CA ALA A 62 1.08 -5.25 15.90
C ALA A 62 0.42 -6.62 16.13
N SER A 63 0.63 -7.58 15.22
CA SER A 63 0.21 -8.98 15.36
C SER A 63 1.33 -9.90 15.82
N ASP A 64 2.50 -9.36 16.16
CA ASP A 64 3.66 -10.12 16.64
C ASP A 64 4.20 -11.14 15.62
N PHE A 65 4.15 -10.81 14.32
CA PHE A 65 4.74 -11.67 13.28
C PHE A 65 6.26 -11.82 13.44
N TYR A 66 6.95 -10.84 14.02
CA TYR A 66 8.40 -10.91 14.27
C TYR A 66 8.81 -12.21 14.99
N HIS A 67 8.03 -12.61 15.99
CA HIS A 67 8.26 -13.84 16.74
C HIS A 67 7.52 -15.07 16.19
N ARG A 68 6.46 -14.87 15.41
CA ARG A 68 5.49 -15.92 15.03
C ARG A 68 5.46 -16.23 13.54
N TYR A 69 6.37 -15.68 12.75
CA TYR A 69 6.38 -15.81 11.29
C TYR A 69 6.34 -17.26 10.79
N GLN A 70 6.93 -18.21 11.52
CA GLN A 70 6.91 -19.63 11.13
C GLN A 70 5.51 -20.24 11.19
N GLU A 71 4.74 -19.92 12.24
CA GLU A 71 3.35 -20.34 12.38
C GLU A 71 2.48 -19.68 11.31
N ASP A 72 2.66 -18.38 11.10
CA ASP A 72 1.91 -17.60 10.14
C ASP A 72 2.15 -18.10 8.71
N ILE A 73 3.41 -18.33 8.32
CA ILE A 73 3.77 -18.85 6.99
C ILE A 73 3.26 -20.28 6.78
N ALA A 74 3.24 -21.12 7.84
CA ALA A 74 2.63 -22.45 7.74
C ALA A 74 1.15 -22.37 7.38
N LEU A 75 0.41 -21.39 7.92
CA LEU A 75 -0.99 -21.14 7.56
C LEU A 75 -1.14 -20.67 6.10
N LEU A 76 -0.23 -19.82 5.60
CA LEU A 76 -0.20 -19.43 4.18
C LEU A 76 0.04 -20.63 3.25
N GLY A 77 0.99 -21.48 3.63
CA GLY A 77 1.28 -22.74 2.94
C GLY A 77 0.09 -23.70 2.95
N GLU A 78 -0.65 -23.78 4.05
CA GLU A 78 -1.86 -24.60 4.14
C GLU A 78 -3.00 -24.12 3.24
N MET A 79 -3.16 -22.80 3.05
CA MET A 79 -4.08 -22.23 2.05
C MET A 79 -3.61 -22.49 0.62
N GLY A 80 -2.32 -22.76 0.42
CA GLY A 80 -1.73 -23.10 -0.87
C GLY A 80 -1.20 -21.91 -1.66
N PHE A 81 -0.87 -20.81 -0.97
CA PHE A 81 -0.32 -19.58 -1.56
C PHE A 81 0.82 -19.88 -2.54
N LYS A 82 0.91 -19.06 -3.59
CA LYS A 82 1.97 -19.06 -4.60
C LYS A 82 2.90 -17.87 -4.43
N VAL A 83 2.37 -16.76 -3.93
CA VAL A 83 3.12 -15.55 -3.61
C VAL A 83 2.70 -15.03 -2.24
N TYR A 84 3.61 -14.38 -1.53
CA TYR A 84 3.29 -13.60 -0.33
C TYR A 84 3.91 -12.22 -0.47
N ARG A 85 3.05 -11.20 -0.44
CA ARG A 85 3.49 -9.81 -0.47
C ARG A 85 3.76 -9.32 0.94
N MET A 86 4.94 -8.76 1.15
CA MET A 86 5.33 -8.13 2.41
C MET A 86 6.27 -6.95 2.15
N SER A 87 6.47 -6.09 3.14
CA SER A 87 7.57 -5.11 3.11
C SER A 87 8.75 -5.57 3.96
N ILE A 88 9.91 -5.01 3.66
CA ILE A 88 11.05 -5.01 4.57
C ILE A 88 11.03 -3.65 5.28
N ASN A 89 11.01 -3.66 6.60
CA ASN A 89 11.07 -2.45 7.40
C ASN A 89 12.47 -1.84 7.28
N TRP A 90 12.54 -0.61 6.76
CA TRP A 90 13.81 0.05 6.47
C TRP A 90 14.62 0.26 7.76
N SER A 91 13.99 0.63 8.88
CA SER A 91 14.70 0.83 10.16
C SER A 91 15.18 -0.47 10.82
N ARG A 92 14.81 -1.66 10.30
CA ARG A 92 15.48 -2.92 10.67
C ARG A 92 16.82 -3.10 9.99
N ILE A 93 16.97 -2.62 8.75
CA ILE A 93 18.18 -2.81 7.95
C ILE A 93 19.14 -1.64 8.11
N PHE A 94 18.63 -0.40 8.09
CA PHE A 94 19.40 0.81 8.37
C PHE A 94 18.63 1.60 9.45
N PRO A 95 18.94 1.39 10.74
CA PRO A 95 18.17 1.95 11.85
C PRO A 95 18.03 3.48 11.83
N HIS A 96 19.07 4.21 11.43
CA HIS A 96 18.98 5.65 11.20
C HIS A 96 18.70 5.97 9.72
N GLY A 97 18.95 5.02 8.81
CA GLY A 97 18.78 5.19 7.37
C GLY A 97 20.02 5.73 6.69
N ASP A 98 20.83 6.54 7.39
CA ASP A 98 22.14 7.04 6.96
C ASP A 98 23.32 6.28 7.60
N ASP A 99 23.08 5.09 8.18
CA ASP A 99 24.13 4.28 8.81
C ASP A 99 25.19 3.84 7.78
N GLU A 100 26.45 3.73 8.21
CA GLU A 100 27.56 3.29 7.37
C GLU A 100 27.44 1.83 6.93
N GLU A 101 26.92 0.95 7.79
CA GLU A 101 26.75 -0.48 7.53
C GLU A 101 25.34 -0.92 7.93
N PRO A 102 24.75 -1.92 7.25
CA PRO A 102 23.44 -2.41 7.61
C PRO A 102 23.46 -3.19 8.94
N ASN A 103 22.33 -3.20 9.63
CA ASN A 103 22.10 -4.05 10.79
C ASN A 103 21.96 -5.52 10.37
N GLN A 104 22.98 -6.31 10.70
CA GLN A 104 23.05 -7.72 10.34
C GLN A 104 21.89 -8.56 10.89
N LYS A 105 21.38 -8.24 12.08
CA LYS A 105 20.26 -8.99 12.67
C LYS A 105 18.96 -8.77 11.89
N GLY A 106 18.72 -7.55 11.40
CA GLY A 106 17.61 -7.25 10.50
C GLY A 106 17.72 -8.06 9.20
N ILE A 107 18.93 -8.15 8.62
CA ILE A 107 19.18 -8.97 7.44
C ILE A 107 18.85 -10.45 7.70
N GLU A 108 19.32 -10.98 8.82
CA GLU A 108 19.08 -12.38 9.20
C GLU A 108 17.60 -12.68 9.44
N PHE A 109 16.85 -11.77 10.05
CA PHE A 109 15.41 -11.91 10.25
C PHE A 109 14.68 -12.15 8.91
N TYR A 110 14.83 -11.24 7.93
CA TYR A 110 14.16 -11.38 6.64
C TYR A 110 14.70 -12.56 5.83
N ARG A 111 16.01 -12.86 5.91
CA ARG A 111 16.57 -14.08 5.31
C ARG A 111 15.85 -15.33 5.84
N ASN A 112 15.61 -15.41 7.15
CA ASN A 112 14.90 -16.52 7.76
C ASN A 112 13.42 -16.58 7.33
N VAL A 113 12.75 -15.43 7.23
CA VAL A 113 11.38 -15.34 6.70
C VAL A 113 11.31 -15.88 5.26
N PHE A 114 12.22 -15.45 4.37
CA PHE A 114 12.24 -15.91 2.98
C PHE A 114 12.59 -17.39 2.86
N LEU A 115 13.50 -17.89 3.70
CA LEU A 115 13.80 -19.32 3.76
C LEU A 115 12.61 -20.14 4.26
N GLU A 116 11.80 -19.61 5.18
CA GLU A 116 10.57 -20.25 5.64
C GLU A 116 9.51 -20.27 4.54
N LEU A 117 9.28 -19.17 3.82
CA LEU A 117 8.38 -19.12 2.65
C LEU A 117 8.78 -20.16 1.59
N LYS A 118 10.08 -20.29 1.34
CA LYS A 118 10.65 -21.25 0.38
C LYS A 118 10.31 -22.71 0.73
N LYS A 119 10.20 -23.08 2.02
CA LYS A 119 9.78 -24.44 2.43
C LYS A 119 8.39 -24.81 1.91
N TYR A 120 7.54 -23.82 1.70
CA TYR A 120 6.18 -23.99 1.20
C TYR A 120 6.03 -23.66 -0.29
N ASN A 121 7.13 -23.35 -1.00
CA ASN A 121 7.15 -22.88 -2.39
C ASN A 121 6.31 -21.61 -2.60
N ILE A 122 6.40 -20.66 -1.66
CA ILE A 122 5.77 -19.36 -1.75
C ILE A 122 6.83 -18.35 -2.19
N GLU A 123 6.60 -17.68 -3.32
CA GLU A 123 7.46 -16.61 -3.81
C GLU A 123 7.26 -15.33 -2.99
N PRO A 124 8.32 -14.65 -2.53
CA PRO A 124 8.17 -13.33 -1.94
C PRO A 124 7.94 -12.25 -3.02
N LEU A 125 6.95 -11.39 -2.79
CA LEU A 125 6.79 -10.10 -3.47
C LEU A 125 7.10 -8.99 -2.47
N VAL A 126 8.27 -8.36 -2.59
CA VAL A 126 8.77 -7.46 -1.54
C VAL A 126 8.57 -6.00 -1.91
N THR A 127 7.84 -5.25 -1.08
CA THR A 127 7.78 -3.79 -1.15
C THR A 127 8.93 -3.19 -0.34
N ILE A 128 9.80 -2.40 -1.00
CA ILE A 128 11.02 -1.85 -0.39
C ILE A 128 10.67 -0.74 0.61
N SER A 129 9.80 0.21 0.22
CA SER A 129 9.33 1.29 1.10
C SER A 129 7.81 1.25 1.26
N HIS A 130 7.34 1.05 2.50
CA HIS A 130 5.92 0.93 2.82
C HIS A 130 5.54 1.75 4.07
N TYR A 131 5.58 3.09 3.93
CA TYR A 131 5.15 4.04 4.98
C TYR A 131 5.87 3.90 6.34
N GLU A 132 7.13 3.45 6.31
CA GLU A 132 7.89 3.06 7.50
C GLU A 132 9.38 3.41 7.41
N MET A 133 9.70 4.57 6.83
CA MET A 133 11.10 5.01 6.76
C MET A 133 11.66 5.31 8.16
N PRO A 134 12.98 5.21 8.38
CA PRO A 134 13.59 5.54 9.67
C PRO A 134 13.22 6.96 10.11
N TYR A 135 12.78 7.13 11.35
CA TYR A 135 12.33 8.44 11.84
C TYR A 135 13.46 9.46 11.84
N HIS A 136 14.71 9.02 12.07
CA HIS A 136 15.90 9.87 11.94
C HIS A 136 16.02 10.55 10.58
N LEU A 137 15.63 9.88 9.47
CA LEU A 137 15.64 10.53 8.16
C LEU A 137 14.59 11.64 8.04
N ALA A 138 13.43 11.46 8.68
CA ALA A 138 12.41 12.51 8.78
C ALA A 138 12.91 13.69 9.63
N GLU A 139 13.57 13.42 10.77
CA GLU A 139 14.05 14.46 11.68
C GLU A 139 15.23 15.26 11.11
N LYS A 140 16.22 14.57 10.55
CA LYS A 140 17.49 15.17 10.12
C LYS A 140 17.44 15.74 8.70
N TYR A 141 16.66 15.13 7.80
CA TYR A 141 16.63 15.47 6.37
C TYR A 141 15.23 15.86 5.88
N ASP A 142 14.22 15.93 6.73
CA ASP A 142 12.84 16.20 6.29
C ASP A 142 12.30 15.13 5.32
N GLY A 143 12.76 13.89 5.50
CA GLY A 143 12.33 12.73 4.75
C GLY A 143 12.65 12.82 3.26
N TRP A 144 11.67 12.51 2.42
CA TRP A 144 11.82 12.53 0.96
C TRP A 144 11.89 13.93 0.35
N TYR A 145 11.63 14.99 1.13
CA TYR A 145 11.83 16.35 0.64
C TYR A 145 13.31 16.66 0.37
N ALA A 146 14.23 16.12 1.19
CA ALA A 146 15.66 16.16 0.89
C ALA A 146 16.03 15.23 -0.26
N ARG A 147 17.01 15.67 -1.05
CA ARG A 147 17.51 14.95 -2.21
C ARG A 147 18.40 13.78 -1.80
N GLU A 148 19.14 13.96 -0.71
CA GLU A 148 20.09 13.01 -0.11
C GLU A 148 19.41 11.68 0.27
N THR A 149 18.11 11.71 0.56
CA THR A 149 17.30 10.52 0.85
C THR A 149 17.30 9.51 -0.31
N ILE A 150 17.52 9.97 -1.55
CA ILE A 150 17.72 9.07 -2.69
C ILE A 150 18.92 8.15 -2.46
N ASP A 151 20.06 8.69 -2.01
CA ASP A 151 21.28 7.90 -1.84
C ASP A 151 21.15 6.90 -0.69
N PHE A 152 20.50 7.29 0.41
CA PHE A 152 20.18 6.39 1.52
C PHE A 152 19.27 5.24 1.07
N TYR A 153 18.25 5.55 0.28
CA TYR A 153 17.36 4.54 -0.29
C TYR A 153 18.08 3.60 -1.26
N LEU A 154 18.99 4.12 -2.09
CA LEU A 154 19.74 3.29 -3.05
C LEU A 154 20.74 2.37 -2.34
N LYS A 155 21.38 2.83 -1.27
CA LYS A 155 22.19 1.98 -0.40
C LYS A 155 21.35 0.87 0.22
N TYR A 156 20.16 1.21 0.72
CA TYR A 156 19.20 0.24 1.23
C TYR A 156 18.84 -0.79 0.15
N CYS A 157 18.40 -0.35 -1.04
CA CYS A 157 18.09 -1.23 -2.17
C CYS A 157 19.25 -2.15 -2.55
N GLN A 158 20.47 -1.60 -2.65
CA GLN A 158 21.66 -2.38 -2.99
C GLN A 158 21.90 -3.51 -1.99
N THR A 159 21.76 -3.24 -0.69
CA THR A 159 21.84 -4.26 0.36
C THR A 159 20.78 -5.35 0.15
N LEU A 160 19.51 -4.97 -0.04
CA LEU A 160 18.44 -5.96 -0.23
C LEU A 160 18.65 -6.83 -1.46
N PHE A 161 18.98 -6.21 -2.59
CA PHE A 161 19.21 -6.89 -3.86
C PHE A 161 20.43 -7.82 -3.81
N ASN A 162 21.44 -7.54 -3.01
CA ASN A 162 22.58 -8.43 -2.86
C ASN A 162 22.30 -9.55 -1.85
N GLU A 163 21.78 -9.21 -0.68
CA GLU A 163 21.56 -10.17 0.41
C GLU A 163 20.51 -11.22 0.08
N TYR A 164 19.43 -10.82 -0.60
CA TYR A 164 18.29 -11.70 -0.89
C TYR A 164 18.27 -12.22 -2.33
N LYS A 165 19.40 -12.12 -3.04
CA LYS A 165 19.55 -12.69 -4.38
C LYS A 165 19.29 -14.20 -4.37
N GLY A 166 18.40 -14.63 -5.26
CA GLY A 166 17.95 -16.04 -5.35
C GLY A 166 16.94 -16.47 -4.26
N LEU A 167 16.54 -15.55 -3.37
CA LEU A 167 15.44 -15.74 -2.42
C LEU A 167 14.21 -14.91 -2.78
N VAL A 168 14.42 -13.71 -3.34
CA VAL A 168 13.35 -12.80 -3.76
C VAL A 168 13.52 -12.48 -5.24
N LYS A 169 12.43 -12.60 -5.99
CA LYS A 169 12.40 -12.29 -7.43
C LYS A 169 11.62 -11.01 -7.74
N TYR A 170 10.51 -10.80 -7.06
CA TYR A 170 9.57 -9.71 -7.33
C TYR A 170 9.71 -8.61 -6.30
N TRP A 171 9.90 -7.38 -6.77
CA TRP A 171 10.08 -6.20 -5.92
C TRP A 171 9.14 -5.08 -6.34
N LEU A 172 8.71 -4.28 -5.37
CA LEU A 172 8.00 -3.03 -5.56
C LEU A 172 8.78 -1.90 -4.88
N THR A 173 8.97 -0.77 -5.54
CA THR A 173 9.80 0.31 -5.01
C THR A 173 9.13 1.06 -3.85
N PHE A 174 8.03 1.75 -4.14
CA PHE A 174 7.26 2.55 -3.18
C PHE A 174 5.81 2.09 -3.15
N ASN A 175 5.31 1.76 -1.96
CA ASN A 175 3.89 1.48 -1.76
C ASN A 175 3.05 2.72 -2.09
N GLU A 176 2.00 2.53 -2.90
CA GLU A 176 0.97 3.53 -3.17
C GLU A 176 1.55 4.94 -3.37
N ILE A 177 2.58 5.06 -4.22
CA ILE A 177 3.42 6.26 -4.33
C ILE A 177 2.62 7.54 -4.61
N ASN A 178 1.47 7.41 -5.30
CA ASN A 178 0.57 8.51 -5.60
C ASN A 178 -0.21 9.04 -4.38
N SER A 179 -0.26 8.29 -3.28
CA SER A 179 -0.83 8.76 -2.00
C SER A 179 -0.09 9.97 -1.45
N LEU A 180 1.19 10.17 -1.79
CA LEU A 180 2.00 11.29 -1.31
C LEU A 180 1.43 12.66 -1.70
N ILE A 181 0.77 12.76 -2.86
CA ILE A 181 0.18 14.01 -3.36
C ILE A 181 -1.31 14.16 -3.00
N LEU A 182 -1.83 13.25 -2.17
CA LEU A 182 -3.11 13.46 -1.50
C LEU A 182 -2.89 14.39 -0.30
N GLY A 183 -3.85 15.28 -0.06
CA GLY A 183 -3.71 16.28 0.99
C GLY A 183 -3.57 15.65 2.39
N GLY A 184 -2.60 16.13 3.17
CA GLY A 184 -2.31 15.64 4.52
C GLY A 184 -1.38 14.43 4.60
N ASN A 185 -0.91 13.88 3.47
CA ASN A 185 -0.08 12.68 3.45
C ASN A 185 1.44 12.94 3.38
N GLY A 186 1.89 14.19 3.49
CA GLY A 186 3.32 14.55 3.41
C GLY A 186 4.19 13.80 4.42
N TYR A 187 3.77 13.75 5.69
CA TYR A 187 4.48 12.98 6.72
C TYR A 187 4.28 11.47 6.54
N PHE A 188 3.06 11.00 6.35
CA PHE A 188 2.75 9.56 6.26
C PHE A 188 3.46 8.86 5.09
N SER A 189 3.40 9.43 3.88
CA SER A 189 3.95 8.82 2.67
C SER A 189 5.37 9.30 2.33
N GLY A 190 5.78 10.46 2.83
CA GLY A 190 7.05 11.10 2.49
C GLY A 190 8.00 11.31 3.67
N GLY A 191 7.56 11.08 4.90
CA GLY A 191 8.36 11.41 6.10
C GLY A 191 8.68 12.89 6.23
N ILE A 192 7.89 13.77 5.60
CA ILE A 192 8.12 15.23 5.59
C ILE A 192 7.68 15.79 6.95
N LEU A 193 8.62 15.91 7.89
CA LEU A 193 8.37 16.41 9.24
C LEU A 193 8.02 17.90 9.25
N SER A 194 8.44 18.65 8.25
CA SER A 194 8.10 20.06 8.07
C SER A 194 6.69 20.28 7.49
N SER A 195 5.94 19.22 7.18
CA SER A 195 4.55 19.34 6.76
C SER A 195 3.69 19.93 7.88
N SER A 196 2.79 20.83 7.50
CA SER A 196 1.85 21.48 8.43
C SER A 196 0.89 20.47 9.06
N LYS A 197 0.55 19.39 8.36
CA LYS A 197 -0.30 18.30 8.87
C LYS A 197 0.42 16.95 8.87
N LYS A 198 0.30 16.23 9.99
CA LYS A 198 0.95 14.93 10.20
C LYS A 198 0.01 13.84 10.69
N ASP A 199 -1.06 14.21 11.40
CA ASP A 199 -2.08 13.28 11.88
C ASP A 199 -2.77 12.54 10.72
N MET A 200 -3.17 11.29 10.98
CA MET A 200 -3.67 10.36 9.96
C MET A 200 -5.04 9.81 10.33
N GLY A 201 -5.90 9.51 9.35
CA GLY A 201 -7.17 8.83 9.60
C GLY A 201 -8.40 9.76 9.69
N ALA A 202 -9.57 9.14 9.88
CA ALA A 202 -10.86 9.82 10.04
C ALA A 202 -11.20 10.89 8.97
N GLY A 203 -10.85 10.63 7.70
CA GLY A 203 -11.20 11.55 6.62
C GLY A 203 -10.36 12.83 6.60
N VAL A 204 -9.05 12.74 6.87
CA VAL A 204 -7.95 13.76 6.85
C VAL A 204 -8.14 14.96 5.90
N ILE A 205 -8.92 14.82 4.83
CA ILE A 205 -9.35 15.90 3.95
C ILE A 205 -10.25 16.94 4.67
N GLU A 206 -11.11 16.56 5.62
CA GLU A 206 -12.01 17.48 6.37
C GLU A 206 -11.22 18.58 7.11
N ASP A 207 -10.06 18.23 7.67
CA ASP A 207 -9.25 19.17 8.45
C ASP A 207 -8.27 19.99 7.59
N LEU A 208 -8.13 19.73 6.29
CA LEU A 208 -7.36 20.65 5.43
C LEU A 208 -8.00 22.03 5.43
N ASP A 209 -9.33 22.11 5.54
CA ASP A 209 -10.08 23.37 5.61
C ASP A 209 -9.70 24.23 6.84
N THR A 210 -9.02 23.65 7.85
CA THR A 210 -8.50 24.39 9.01
C THR A 210 -7.16 25.08 8.74
N LEU A 211 -6.41 24.62 7.74
CA LEU A 211 -5.14 25.21 7.33
C LEU A 211 -5.39 26.44 6.45
N SER A 212 -4.48 27.41 6.53
CA SER A 212 -4.47 28.50 5.56
C SER A 212 -4.16 27.98 4.15
N THR A 213 -4.64 28.69 3.13
CA THR A 213 -4.34 28.39 1.72
C THR A 213 -2.84 28.37 1.43
N VAL A 214 -2.07 29.19 2.15
CA VAL A 214 -0.60 29.24 2.04
C VAL A 214 0.04 27.97 2.60
N GLU A 215 -0.40 27.49 3.77
CA GLU A 215 0.12 26.24 4.36
C GLU A 215 -0.21 25.03 3.49
N GLN A 216 -1.46 24.92 3.04
CA GLN A 216 -1.87 23.85 2.13
C GLN A 216 -1.01 23.84 0.86
N HIS A 217 -0.79 25.02 0.26
CA HIS A 217 0.01 25.15 -0.94
C HIS A 217 1.48 24.77 -0.69
N ASN A 218 2.08 25.23 0.42
CA ASN A 218 3.45 24.88 0.79
C ASN A 218 3.63 23.37 0.98
N ASP A 219 2.68 22.70 1.64
CA ASP A 219 2.71 21.24 1.79
C ASP A 219 2.63 20.53 0.43
N ILE A 220 1.75 20.98 -0.47
CA ILE A 220 1.65 20.43 -1.83
C ILE A 220 2.97 20.58 -2.60
N VAL A 221 3.61 21.75 -2.54
CA VAL A 221 4.90 21.97 -3.22
C VAL A 221 5.96 21.00 -2.71
N LYS A 222 6.06 20.80 -1.38
CA LYS A 222 6.98 19.82 -0.79
C LYS A 222 6.64 18.39 -1.21
N GLN A 223 5.36 18.02 -1.22
CA GLN A 223 4.89 16.69 -1.63
C GLN A 223 5.27 16.38 -3.09
N TYR A 224 5.13 17.34 -4.01
CA TYR A 224 5.55 17.14 -5.40
C TYR A 224 7.07 17.07 -5.58
N GLN A 225 7.84 17.83 -4.81
CA GLN A 225 9.31 17.71 -4.81
C GLN A 225 9.74 16.34 -4.26
N ALA A 226 9.15 15.90 -3.15
CA ALA A 226 9.42 14.59 -2.57
C ALA A 226 9.01 13.44 -3.49
N LEU A 227 7.86 13.58 -4.17
CA LEU A 227 7.40 12.61 -5.16
C LEU A 227 8.38 12.51 -6.33
N HIS A 228 8.93 13.64 -6.80
CA HIS A 228 9.97 13.62 -7.82
C HIS A 228 11.20 12.83 -7.36
N HIS A 229 11.66 13.03 -6.12
CA HIS A 229 12.78 12.25 -5.56
C HIS A 229 12.47 10.75 -5.47
N GLN A 230 11.25 10.37 -5.04
CA GLN A 230 10.84 8.96 -5.02
C GLN A 230 10.80 8.35 -6.42
N LEU A 231 10.31 9.09 -7.43
CA LEU A 231 10.28 8.62 -8.83
C LEU A 231 11.69 8.41 -9.40
N VAL A 232 12.62 9.35 -9.13
CA VAL A 232 14.03 9.22 -9.51
C VAL A 232 14.69 8.04 -8.80
N ALA A 233 14.47 7.89 -7.49
CA ALA A 233 14.97 6.78 -6.69
C ALA A 233 14.42 5.42 -7.18
N SER A 234 13.14 5.36 -7.55
CA SER A 234 12.50 4.17 -8.12
C SER A 234 13.16 3.76 -9.43
N ALA A 235 13.45 4.72 -10.32
CA ALA A 235 14.12 4.46 -11.59
C ALA A 235 15.57 3.99 -11.39
N LEU A 236 16.31 4.61 -10.48
CA LEU A 236 17.67 4.18 -10.12
C LEU A 236 17.69 2.78 -9.51
N ALA A 237 16.77 2.48 -8.60
CA ALA A 237 16.65 1.15 -7.98
C ALA A 237 16.29 0.09 -9.03
N THR A 238 15.43 0.42 -10.00
CA THR A 238 15.06 -0.49 -11.10
C THR A 238 16.28 -0.84 -11.94
N ARG A 239 17.05 0.15 -12.37
CA ARG A 239 18.31 -0.06 -13.10
C ARG A 239 19.30 -0.91 -12.31
N MET A 240 19.52 -0.55 -11.05
CA MET A 240 20.43 -1.27 -10.17
C MET A 240 20.02 -2.74 -10.02
N ALA A 241 18.74 -3.01 -9.86
CA ALA A 241 18.23 -4.38 -9.77
C ALA A 241 18.57 -5.18 -11.03
N HIS A 242 18.28 -4.65 -12.22
CA HIS A 242 18.57 -5.34 -13.47
C HIS A 242 20.08 -5.52 -13.73
N GLU A 243 20.91 -4.57 -13.28
CA GLU A 243 22.38 -4.70 -13.31
C GLU A 243 22.89 -5.81 -12.37
N ILE A 244 22.29 -5.95 -11.18
CA ILE A 244 22.63 -7.00 -10.21
C ILE A 244 22.13 -8.38 -10.66
N SER A 245 20.92 -8.48 -11.22
CA SER A 245 20.32 -9.73 -11.66
C SER A 245 19.24 -9.53 -12.72
N GLY A 246 19.40 -10.20 -13.87
CA GLY A 246 18.36 -10.24 -14.92
C GLY A 246 17.12 -11.05 -14.56
N GLU A 247 17.09 -11.73 -13.41
CA GLU A 247 15.91 -12.44 -12.91
C GLU A 247 14.94 -11.51 -12.14
N TYR A 248 15.42 -10.36 -11.67
CA TYR A 248 14.59 -9.44 -10.91
C TYR A 248 13.48 -8.85 -11.77
N GLN A 249 12.33 -8.69 -11.13
CA GLN A 249 11.15 -8.06 -11.71
C GLN A 249 10.76 -6.92 -10.76
N ILE A 250 10.77 -5.70 -11.27
CA ILE A 250 10.53 -4.48 -10.50
C ILE A 250 9.20 -3.88 -10.94
N GLY A 251 8.24 -3.78 -10.03
CA GLY A 251 6.93 -3.17 -10.29
C GLY A 251 6.78 -1.83 -9.61
N CYS A 252 5.90 -0.98 -10.16
CA CYS A 252 5.36 0.15 -9.40
C CYS A 252 4.23 -0.33 -8.49
N MET A 253 3.86 0.45 -7.46
CA MET A 253 2.66 0.22 -6.65
C MET A 253 1.85 1.51 -6.55
N ILE A 254 0.62 1.49 -7.04
CA ILE A 254 -0.29 2.64 -7.12
C ILE A 254 -1.55 2.40 -6.28
N ALA A 255 -1.98 3.39 -5.51
CA ALA A 255 -3.32 3.40 -4.93
C ALA A 255 -4.35 3.51 -6.07
N GLY A 256 -5.12 2.44 -6.32
CA GLY A 256 -6.08 2.31 -7.42
C GLY A 256 -7.39 3.08 -7.19
N ILE A 257 -7.26 4.39 -6.96
CA ILE A 257 -8.37 5.30 -6.69
C ILE A 257 -9.22 5.43 -7.96
N THR A 258 -10.27 4.60 -8.05
CA THR A 258 -11.14 4.53 -9.22
C THR A 258 -12.28 5.52 -9.07
N GLN A 259 -12.34 6.49 -9.99
CA GLN A 259 -13.32 7.57 -9.97
C GLN A 259 -14.22 7.52 -11.21
N TYR A 260 -15.53 7.63 -10.98
CA TYR A 260 -16.53 7.82 -12.02
C TYR A 260 -16.98 9.27 -12.09
N PRO A 261 -17.43 9.75 -13.26
CA PRO A 261 -18.24 10.97 -13.30
C PRO A 261 -19.61 10.67 -12.66
N TYR A 262 -20.11 11.55 -11.80
CA TYR A 262 -21.42 11.37 -11.16
C TYR A 262 -22.57 11.39 -12.18
N SER A 263 -22.40 12.15 -13.27
CA SER A 263 -23.40 12.26 -14.33
C SER A 263 -22.74 12.38 -15.70
N CYS A 264 -23.53 12.27 -16.77
CA CYS A 264 -23.06 12.50 -18.14
C CYS A 264 -22.87 13.98 -18.51
N ARG A 265 -22.95 14.91 -17.54
CA ARG A 265 -22.64 16.32 -17.80
C ARG A 265 -21.20 16.44 -18.31
N PRO A 266 -20.96 17.17 -19.41
CA PRO A 266 -19.60 17.36 -19.94
C PRO A 266 -18.61 17.90 -18.89
N GLU A 267 -19.08 18.71 -17.95
CA GLU A 267 -18.27 19.27 -16.87
C GLU A 267 -17.80 18.19 -15.89
N ASP A 268 -18.65 17.22 -15.55
CA ASP A 268 -18.28 16.10 -14.68
C ASP A 268 -17.30 15.16 -15.39
N MET A 269 -17.51 14.93 -16.70
CA MET A 269 -16.58 14.17 -17.55
C MET A 269 -15.18 14.81 -17.62
N LEU A 270 -15.12 16.13 -17.78
CA LEU A 270 -13.84 16.86 -17.81
C LEU A 270 -13.18 16.88 -16.43
N LEU A 271 -13.96 17.01 -15.36
CA LEU A 271 -13.45 17.02 -14.00
C LEU A 271 -12.82 15.67 -13.63
N VAL A 272 -13.51 14.55 -13.86
CA VAL A 272 -12.96 13.22 -13.57
C VAL A 272 -11.71 12.94 -14.41
N GLN A 273 -11.67 13.36 -15.69
CA GLN A 273 -10.47 13.22 -16.51
C GLN A 273 -9.29 14.01 -15.91
N LYS A 274 -9.55 15.24 -15.43
CA LYS A 274 -8.52 16.08 -14.80
C LYS A 274 -8.00 15.46 -13.51
N GLU A 275 -8.89 15.03 -12.61
CA GLU A 275 -8.51 14.44 -11.32
C GLU A 275 -7.71 13.15 -11.51
N ARG A 276 -8.19 12.24 -12.36
CA ARG A 276 -7.47 11.00 -12.65
C ARG A 276 -6.09 11.24 -13.25
N ARG A 277 -5.92 12.24 -14.11
CA ARG A 277 -4.61 12.62 -14.64
C ARG A 277 -3.63 13.05 -13.54
N ASN A 278 -4.09 13.81 -12.56
CA ASN A 278 -3.24 14.42 -11.55
C ASN A 278 -2.99 13.50 -10.35
N ILE A 279 -4.00 12.74 -9.93
CA ILE A 279 -3.94 11.89 -8.73
C ILE A 279 -3.51 10.47 -9.07
N PHE A 280 -3.97 9.94 -10.21
CA PHE A 280 -3.79 8.54 -10.53
C PHE A 280 -2.73 8.31 -11.61
N TYR A 281 -2.92 8.85 -12.82
CA TYR A 281 -2.04 8.56 -13.96
C TYR A 281 -0.64 9.15 -13.83
N TYR A 282 -0.47 10.22 -13.04
CA TYR A 282 0.80 10.94 -12.94
C TYR A 282 2.00 10.03 -12.61
N CYS A 283 1.92 9.25 -11.54
CA CYS A 283 3.02 8.39 -11.10
C CYS A 283 3.30 7.21 -12.05
N PRO A 284 2.30 6.40 -12.46
CA PRO A 284 2.54 5.30 -13.39
C PRO A 284 2.92 5.76 -14.80
N ASP A 285 2.40 6.90 -15.30
CA ASP A 285 2.86 7.46 -16.57
C ASP A 285 4.38 7.71 -16.54
N ILE A 286 4.92 8.19 -15.42
CA ILE A 286 6.36 8.43 -15.25
C ILE A 286 7.12 7.11 -15.07
N GLN A 287 6.66 6.20 -14.21
CA GLN A 287 7.36 4.94 -13.94
C GLN A 287 7.37 3.95 -15.10
N ILE A 288 6.36 4.01 -15.99
CA ILE A 288 6.24 3.10 -17.14
C ILE A 288 6.80 3.73 -18.41
N ASN A 289 6.48 4.99 -18.69
CA ASN A 289 6.95 5.66 -19.92
C ASN A 289 8.30 6.36 -19.72
N GLY A 290 8.77 6.50 -18.49
CA GLY A 290 10.05 7.10 -18.15
C GLY A 290 10.11 8.61 -18.36
N ALA A 291 8.97 9.30 -18.42
CA ALA A 291 8.90 10.73 -18.67
C ALA A 291 7.67 11.38 -18.04
N TYR A 292 7.81 12.67 -17.67
CA TYR A 292 6.70 13.47 -17.19
C TYR A 292 5.62 13.62 -18.28
N PRO A 293 4.34 13.33 -17.97
CA PRO A 293 3.29 13.45 -18.96
C PRO A 293 3.00 14.92 -19.27
N ARG A 294 2.75 15.25 -20.54
CA ARG A 294 2.58 16.64 -21.00
C ARG A 294 1.45 17.40 -20.31
N TYR A 295 0.38 16.69 -19.90
CA TYR A 295 -0.73 17.31 -19.20
C TYR A 295 -0.32 17.85 -17.81
N ALA A 296 0.71 17.27 -17.18
CA ALA A 296 1.14 17.65 -15.85
C ALA A 296 1.74 19.05 -15.82
N HIS A 297 2.47 19.46 -16.87
CA HIS A 297 3.08 20.79 -16.92
C HIS A 297 2.08 21.92 -16.73
N ARG A 298 0.88 21.77 -17.31
CA ARG A 298 -0.19 22.76 -17.15
C ARG A 298 -0.67 22.80 -15.70
N TYR A 299 -0.93 21.64 -15.09
CA TYR A 299 -1.36 21.56 -13.71
C TYR A 299 -0.33 22.15 -12.75
N LEU A 300 0.94 21.76 -12.88
CA LEU A 300 2.03 22.27 -12.04
C LEU A 300 2.14 23.80 -12.16
N LYS A 301 2.10 24.34 -13.38
CA LYS A 301 2.14 25.79 -13.63
C LYS A 301 0.92 26.53 -13.07
N GLU A 302 -0.29 26.00 -13.25
CA GLU A 302 -1.52 26.63 -12.75
C GLU A 302 -1.62 26.63 -11.23
N ASN A 303 -0.91 25.73 -10.55
CA ASN A 303 -0.89 25.62 -9.09
C ASN A 303 0.41 26.12 -8.45
N ASP A 304 1.27 26.82 -9.20
CA ASP A 304 2.56 27.37 -8.72
C ASP A 304 3.49 26.31 -8.10
N ILE A 305 3.47 25.09 -8.65
CA ILE A 305 4.31 23.98 -8.19
C ILE A 305 5.56 23.93 -9.05
N HIS A 306 6.71 24.23 -8.44
CA HIS A 306 8.02 24.19 -9.07
C HIS A 306 8.82 22.99 -8.55
N ILE A 307 9.06 22.02 -9.43
CA ILE A 307 9.91 20.85 -9.14
C ILE A 307 11.33 21.19 -9.57
N ASN A 308 12.27 21.08 -8.63
CA ASN A 308 13.69 21.20 -8.89
C ASN A 308 14.22 19.84 -9.34
N PHE A 309 14.51 19.73 -10.63
CA PHE A 309 15.18 18.57 -11.21
C PHE A 309 16.66 18.62 -10.87
N GLY A 310 17.21 17.49 -10.44
CA GLY A 310 18.63 17.25 -10.31
C GLY A 310 19.30 16.97 -11.66
N GLU A 311 20.61 16.78 -11.62
CA GLU A 311 21.39 16.46 -12.81
C GLU A 311 20.94 15.13 -13.43
N ASN A 312 20.63 15.14 -14.73
CA ASN A 312 20.24 13.96 -15.52
C ASN A 312 18.94 13.24 -15.08
N ASP A 313 18.09 13.85 -14.24
CA ASP A 313 16.87 13.17 -13.76
C ASP A 313 15.94 12.70 -14.88
N GLU A 314 15.81 13.48 -15.95
CA GLU A 314 15.00 13.06 -17.11
C GLU A 314 15.54 11.78 -17.75
N ASP A 315 16.86 11.66 -17.89
CA ASP A 315 17.51 10.46 -18.45
C ASP A 315 17.45 9.28 -17.47
N ILE A 316 17.53 9.54 -16.16
CA ILE A 316 17.37 8.53 -15.12
C ILE A 316 15.96 7.91 -15.20
N LEU A 317 14.92 8.75 -15.19
CA LEU A 317 13.53 8.28 -15.28
C LEU A 317 13.31 7.44 -16.54
N LYS A 318 13.87 7.88 -17.68
CA LYS A 318 13.76 7.17 -18.95
C LYS A 318 14.45 5.80 -18.97
N SER A 319 15.53 5.66 -18.21
CA SER A 319 16.35 4.44 -18.21
C SER A 319 15.94 3.43 -17.14
N GLY A 320 15.03 3.78 -16.23
CA GLY A 320 14.60 2.93 -15.12
C GLY A 320 13.08 2.70 -15.07
N THR A 321 12.49 2.25 -16.18
CA THR A 321 11.05 1.95 -16.25
C THR A 321 10.74 0.58 -15.64
N VAL A 322 9.59 0.47 -14.97
CA VAL A 322 9.16 -0.76 -14.28
C VAL A 322 8.72 -1.87 -15.25
N ASP A 323 8.83 -3.12 -14.80
CA ASP A 323 8.53 -4.33 -15.56
C ASP A 323 7.05 -4.73 -15.53
N PHE A 324 6.33 -4.37 -14.46
CA PHE A 324 4.90 -4.68 -14.29
C PHE A 324 4.19 -3.63 -13.43
N PHE A 325 2.87 -3.53 -13.61
CA PHE A 325 2.03 -2.59 -12.87
C PHE A 325 1.35 -3.30 -11.70
N THR A 326 1.42 -2.71 -10.51
CA THR A 326 0.63 -3.18 -9.36
C THR A 326 -0.17 -2.08 -8.72
N PHE A 327 -1.27 -2.48 -8.08
CA PHE A 327 -2.16 -1.55 -7.42
C PHE A 327 -2.95 -2.17 -6.27
N SER A 328 -3.42 -1.30 -5.38
CA SER A 328 -4.49 -1.59 -4.43
C SER A 328 -5.85 -1.24 -5.01
N TYR A 329 -6.87 -2.03 -4.71
CA TYR A 329 -8.25 -1.73 -5.07
C TYR A 329 -9.20 -2.11 -3.95
N TYR A 330 -10.09 -1.20 -3.59
CA TYR A 330 -11.03 -1.45 -2.50
C TYR A 330 -12.43 -0.90 -2.73
N SER A 331 -12.54 0.25 -3.39
CA SER A 331 -13.78 1.00 -3.58
C SER A 331 -13.63 1.94 -4.78
N THR A 332 -14.76 2.37 -5.32
CA THR A 332 -14.85 3.51 -6.25
C THR A 332 -15.48 4.73 -5.58
N GLY A 333 -15.47 5.88 -6.26
CA GLY A 333 -16.43 6.95 -5.97
C GLY A 333 -16.68 7.88 -7.15
N CYS A 334 -17.52 8.87 -6.95
CA CYS A 334 -18.03 9.72 -8.03
C CYS A 334 -17.55 11.17 -7.90
N VAL A 335 -17.26 11.79 -9.03
CA VAL A 335 -16.78 13.18 -9.12
C VAL A 335 -17.83 14.03 -9.82
N THR A 336 -18.10 15.23 -9.29
CA THR A 336 -19.18 16.10 -9.77
C THR A 336 -18.84 17.57 -9.59
N THR A 337 -19.34 18.39 -10.50
CA THR A 337 -19.37 19.86 -10.39
C THR A 337 -20.61 20.37 -9.69
N ASP A 338 -21.56 19.49 -9.34
CA ASP A 338 -22.75 19.89 -8.58
C ASP A 338 -22.40 20.11 -7.11
N LYS A 339 -22.55 21.36 -6.66
CA LYS A 339 -22.27 21.72 -5.26
C LYS A 339 -23.42 21.38 -4.30
N ASN A 340 -24.58 20.96 -4.81
CA ASN A 340 -25.75 20.65 -3.98
C ASN A 340 -25.79 19.19 -3.53
N LEU A 341 -24.90 18.34 -4.02
CA LEU A 341 -24.83 16.93 -3.62
C LEU A 341 -23.99 16.80 -2.34
N GLU A 342 -24.55 16.15 -1.33
CA GLU A 342 -23.85 15.89 -0.07
C GLU A 342 -22.63 14.99 -0.32
N LYS A 343 -21.47 15.45 0.16
CA LYS A 343 -20.29 14.62 0.32
C LYS A 343 -20.46 13.79 1.60
N THR A 344 -20.41 12.46 1.51
CA THR A 344 -20.48 11.60 2.71
C THR A 344 -19.09 11.35 3.30
N ASN A 345 -18.95 11.29 4.64
CA ASN A 345 -17.65 11.24 5.35
C ASN A 345 -16.67 10.15 4.88
N GLY A 346 -17.15 9.00 4.41
CA GLY A 346 -16.29 7.92 3.87
C GLY A 346 -15.80 8.15 2.42
N ASN A 347 -16.38 9.12 1.72
CA ASN A 347 -16.16 9.38 0.30
C ASN A 347 -15.36 10.64 0.02
N LEU A 348 -14.89 11.37 1.04
CA LEU A 348 -14.14 12.62 0.79
C LEU A 348 -12.88 12.40 -0.05
N ILE A 349 -12.27 11.20 0.01
CA ILE A 349 -11.15 10.77 -0.85
C ILE A 349 -11.63 10.47 -2.29
N PHE A 350 -12.90 10.08 -2.46
CA PHE A 350 -13.49 9.58 -3.71
C PHE A 350 -14.64 10.45 -4.25
N GLY A 351 -14.82 11.67 -3.73
CA GLY A 351 -15.89 12.60 -4.09
C GLY A 351 -17.24 12.33 -3.42
N VAL A 352 -18.30 12.18 -4.21
CA VAL A 352 -19.68 11.96 -3.74
C VAL A 352 -20.06 10.48 -3.80
N ALA A 353 -21.07 10.10 -3.01
CA ALA A 353 -21.57 8.72 -3.02
C ALA A 353 -22.18 8.35 -4.36
N ASN A 354 -21.85 7.14 -4.81
CA ASN A 354 -22.51 6.51 -5.94
C ASN A 354 -23.85 5.95 -5.43
N PRO A 355 -25.00 6.44 -5.91
CA PRO A 355 -26.31 6.02 -5.41
C PRO A 355 -26.67 4.58 -5.77
N TYR A 356 -25.87 3.91 -6.62
CA TYR A 356 -26.10 2.54 -7.08
C TYR A 356 -25.31 1.48 -6.30
N LEU A 357 -24.41 1.89 -5.41
CA LEU A 357 -23.52 0.98 -4.70
C LEU A 357 -23.92 0.81 -3.24
N GLU A 358 -23.81 -0.43 -2.76
CA GLU A 358 -23.86 -0.72 -1.33
C GLU A 358 -22.58 -0.27 -0.62
N LYS A 359 -22.66 -0.08 0.70
CA LYS A 359 -21.53 0.33 1.53
C LYS A 359 -21.24 -0.70 2.61
N SER A 360 -19.95 -0.93 2.89
CA SER A 360 -19.52 -1.69 4.07
C SER A 360 -19.84 -0.96 5.37
N GLN A 361 -19.69 -1.64 6.50
CA GLN A 361 -19.85 -1.02 7.83
C GLN A 361 -18.85 0.12 8.10
N TRP A 362 -17.70 0.17 7.40
CA TRP A 362 -16.73 1.29 7.43
C TRP A 362 -17.03 2.37 6.38
N GLY A 363 -18.16 2.27 5.66
CA GLY A 363 -18.61 3.26 4.69
C GLY A 363 -17.98 3.15 3.30
N TRP A 364 -17.20 2.09 3.04
CA TRP A 364 -16.53 1.88 1.74
C TRP A 364 -17.52 1.30 0.74
N GLN A 365 -17.53 1.84 -0.49
CA GLN A 365 -18.47 1.40 -1.51
C GLN A 365 -18.01 0.07 -2.10
N ILE A 366 -18.91 -0.90 -2.18
CA ILE A 366 -18.58 -2.23 -2.70
C ILE A 366 -18.86 -2.20 -4.21
N ASP A 367 -17.79 -2.22 -5.01
CA ASP A 367 -17.90 -2.14 -6.47
C ASP A 367 -16.94 -3.14 -7.15
N PRO A 368 -17.36 -4.40 -7.32
CA PRO A 368 -16.55 -5.37 -8.05
C PRO A 368 -16.39 -5.00 -9.54
N LEU A 369 -17.37 -4.33 -10.15
CA LEU A 369 -17.31 -3.95 -11.56
C LEU A 369 -16.29 -2.83 -11.80
N GLY A 370 -16.08 -1.97 -10.81
CA GLY A 370 -15.00 -0.98 -10.84
C GLY A 370 -13.61 -1.60 -10.92
N LEU A 371 -13.40 -2.80 -10.36
CA LEU A 371 -12.13 -3.51 -10.51
C LEU A 371 -11.93 -3.96 -11.97
N ARG A 372 -12.97 -4.52 -12.61
CA ARG A 372 -12.92 -4.90 -14.03
C ARG A 372 -12.68 -3.67 -14.92
N TYR A 373 -13.40 -2.58 -14.65
CA TYR A 373 -13.23 -1.30 -15.37
C TYR A 373 -11.79 -0.81 -15.28
N PHE A 374 -11.26 -0.73 -14.05
CA PHE A 374 -9.92 -0.25 -13.80
C PHE A 374 -8.86 -1.15 -14.47
N LEU A 375 -8.96 -2.47 -14.34
CA LEU A 375 -8.04 -3.42 -14.96
C LEU A 375 -7.95 -3.24 -16.48
N ASN A 376 -9.10 -3.13 -17.16
CA ASN A 376 -9.15 -2.87 -18.59
C ASN A 376 -8.47 -1.55 -18.94
N GLU A 377 -8.81 -0.47 -18.24
CA GLU A 377 -8.28 0.85 -18.56
C GLU A 377 -6.76 0.97 -18.36
N ILE A 378 -6.21 0.34 -17.31
CA ILE A 378 -4.77 0.30 -17.08
C ILE A 378 -4.07 -0.53 -18.14
N TYR A 379 -4.62 -1.69 -18.48
CA TYR A 379 -4.00 -2.56 -19.47
C TYR A 379 -4.04 -1.96 -20.87
N ASP A 380 -5.17 -1.35 -21.26
CA ASP A 380 -5.32 -0.62 -22.52
C ASP A 380 -4.38 0.59 -22.63
N ARG A 381 -3.96 1.16 -21.50
CA ARG A 381 -3.06 2.30 -21.47
C ARG A 381 -1.58 1.90 -21.57
N TYR A 382 -1.17 0.87 -20.83
CA TYR A 382 0.25 0.57 -20.61
C TYR A 382 0.72 -0.72 -21.26
N HIS A 383 -0.17 -1.69 -21.51
CA HIS A 383 0.15 -2.98 -22.12
C HIS A 383 1.32 -3.74 -21.45
N ILE A 384 1.43 -3.63 -20.13
CA ILE A 384 2.37 -4.41 -19.31
C ILE A 384 1.60 -5.31 -18.33
N PRO A 385 2.20 -6.40 -17.82
CA PRO A 385 1.54 -7.30 -16.88
C PRO A 385 1.01 -6.56 -15.63
N ILE A 386 -0.14 -6.99 -15.14
CA ILE A 386 -0.81 -6.38 -13.99
C ILE A 386 -0.91 -7.37 -12.83
N MET A 387 -0.68 -6.89 -11.61
CA MET A 387 -0.99 -7.63 -10.39
C MET A 387 -1.85 -6.79 -9.44
N VAL A 388 -2.95 -7.36 -8.98
CA VAL A 388 -3.75 -6.77 -7.89
C VAL A 388 -3.07 -7.16 -6.58
N VAL A 389 -2.33 -6.22 -5.99
CA VAL A 389 -1.49 -6.52 -4.83
C VAL A 389 -2.13 -6.18 -3.49
N GLU A 390 -3.32 -5.61 -3.54
CA GLU A 390 -4.15 -5.29 -2.38
C GLU A 390 -5.62 -5.24 -2.80
N ASN A 391 -6.44 -6.03 -2.10
CA ASN A 391 -7.91 -5.97 -2.17
C ASN A 391 -8.47 -6.66 -0.92
N GLY A 392 -9.51 -6.11 -0.32
CA GLY A 392 -10.07 -6.71 0.89
C GLY A 392 -11.19 -5.90 1.50
N LEU A 393 -11.87 -6.52 2.46
CA LEU A 393 -12.95 -5.91 3.21
C LEU A 393 -12.59 -5.89 4.69
N GLY A 394 -12.28 -4.70 5.19
CA GLY A 394 -12.03 -4.47 6.60
C GLY A 394 -13.35 -4.46 7.35
N GLN A 395 -13.57 -5.43 8.23
CA GLN A 395 -14.77 -5.53 9.04
C GLN A 395 -14.57 -6.21 10.40
N ASP A 396 -15.47 -5.91 11.36
CA ASP A 396 -15.48 -6.45 12.71
C ASP A 396 -15.81 -7.93 12.62
N ASP A 397 -14.90 -8.77 13.12
CA ASP A 397 -15.17 -10.18 13.33
C ASP A 397 -15.60 -10.45 14.76
N LYS A 398 -16.43 -11.48 14.93
CA LYS A 398 -16.75 -12.07 16.22
C LYS A 398 -16.08 -13.44 16.33
N LEU A 399 -15.19 -13.59 17.32
CA LEU A 399 -14.65 -14.89 17.71
C LEU A 399 -15.67 -15.61 18.60
N GLU A 400 -16.20 -16.73 18.11
CA GLU A 400 -17.16 -17.54 18.84
C GLU A 400 -16.49 -18.35 19.97
N ILE A 401 -17.31 -18.92 20.87
CA ILE A 401 -16.83 -19.68 22.03
C ILE A 401 -15.99 -20.89 21.60
N ASP A 402 -16.33 -21.50 20.48
CA ASP A 402 -15.64 -22.63 19.87
C ASP A 402 -14.39 -22.23 19.05
N LYS A 403 -14.00 -20.96 19.10
CA LYS A 403 -12.84 -20.38 18.40
C LYS A 403 -12.97 -20.36 16.88
N THR A 404 -14.20 -20.30 16.38
CA THR A 404 -14.50 -20.06 14.97
C THR A 404 -14.86 -18.60 14.71
N VAL A 405 -14.77 -18.18 13.45
CA VAL A 405 -15.21 -16.86 12.97
C VAL A 405 -15.97 -17.08 11.67
N HIS A 406 -17.24 -16.68 11.66
CA HIS A 406 -18.13 -16.78 10.50
C HIS A 406 -18.13 -15.46 9.73
N ASP A 407 -17.41 -15.43 8.60
CA ASP A 407 -17.16 -14.22 7.82
C ASP A 407 -17.67 -14.31 6.36
N ASP A 408 -18.91 -14.80 6.21
CA ASP A 408 -19.59 -14.92 4.91
C ASP A 408 -19.60 -13.61 4.09
N TYR A 409 -19.70 -12.46 4.78
CA TYR A 409 -19.67 -11.14 4.16
C TYR A 409 -18.32 -10.87 3.45
N ARG A 410 -17.21 -11.38 4.00
CA ARG A 410 -15.87 -11.25 3.43
C ARG A 410 -15.72 -12.20 2.26
N ILE A 411 -16.21 -13.43 2.40
CA ILE A 411 -16.27 -14.40 1.30
C ILE A 411 -17.03 -13.82 0.11
N GLU A 412 -18.21 -13.25 0.34
CA GLU A 412 -19.06 -12.70 -0.72
C GLU A 412 -18.40 -11.50 -1.42
N TYR A 413 -17.80 -10.56 -0.67
CA TYR A 413 -17.02 -9.46 -1.25
C TYR A 413 -15.91 -9.97 -2.15
N MET A 414 -15.09 -10.90 -1.65
CA MET A 414 -13.92 -11.40 -2.38
C MET A 414 -14.34 -12.22 -3.60
N LYS A 415 -15.39 -13.03 -3.49
CA LYS A 415 -16.00 -13.77 -4.59
C LYS A 415 -16.40 -12.86 -5.74
N GLN A 416 -17.13 -11.77 -5.46
CA GLN A 416 -17.57 -10.83 -6.49
C GLN A 416 -16.39 -10.16 -7.20
N HIS A 417 -15.35 -9.76 -6.46
CA HIS A 417 -14.15 -9.16 -7.06
C HIS A 417 -13.34 -10.17 -7.89
N ILE A 418 -13.23 -11.43 -7.44
CA ILE A 418 -12.57 -12.49 -8.20
C ILE A 418 -13.34 -12.81 -9.49
N GLN A 419 -14.67 -12.79 -9.48
CA GLN A 419 -15.47 -12.92 -10.69
C GLN A 419 -15.19 -11.78 -11.67
N ALA A 420 -15.17 -10.53 -11.19
CA ALA A 420 -14.84 -9.37 -12.02
C ALA A 420 -13.42 -9.43 -12.60
N MET A 421 -12.43 -9.91 -11.84
CA MET A 421 -11.08 -10.16 -12.34
C MET A 421 -11.05 -11.25 -13.42
N SER A 422 -11.80 -12.33 -13.25
CA SER A 422 -11.90 -13.38 -14.27
C SER A 422 -12.43 -12.81 -15.58
N GLU A 423 -13.46 -11.98 -15.51
CA GLU A 423 -14.01 -11.32 -16.68
C GLU A 423 -13.02 -10.35 -17.33
N ALA A 424 -12.21 -9.61 -16.54
CA ALA A 424 -11.16 -8.76 -17.09
C ALA A 424 -10.07 -9.58 -17.82
N VAL A 425 -9.74 -10.77 -17.31
CA VAL A 425 -8.85 -11.70 -18.03
C VAL A 425 -9.46 -12.13 -19.36
N ASP A 426 -10.78 -12.39 -19.40
CA ASP A 426 -11.49 -12.71 -20.64
C ASP A 426 -11.60 -11.50 -21.59
N ASP A 427 -11.58 -10.27 -21.07
CA ASP A 427 -11.45 -9.03 -21.85
C ASP A 427 -10.06 -8.86 -22.49
N GLY A 428 -9.07 -9.66 -22.07
CA GLY A 428 -7.70 -9.67 -22.60
C GLY A 428 -6.64 -9.04 -21.68
N VAL A 429 -7.00 -8.69 -20.44
CA VAL A 429 -6.05 -8.16 -19.45
C VAL A 429 -5.03 -9.24 -19.06
N GLU A 430 -3.74 -8.92 -19.15
CA GLU A 430 -2.67 -9.79 -18.64
C GLU A 430 -2.53 -9.65 -17.11
N LEU A 431 -3.50 -10.23 -16.39
CA LEU A 431 -3.48 -10.28 -14.93
C LEU A 431 -2.67 -11.50 -14.45
N VAL A 432 -1.56 -11.25 -13.76
CA VAL A 432 -0.59 -12.29 -13.38
C VAL A 432 -0.70 -12.73 -11.92
N GLY A 433 -1.40 -11.99 -11.06
CA GLY A 433 -1.58 -12.39 -9.67
C GLY A 433 -2.59 -11.55 -8.89
N TYR A 434 -2.90 -12.06 -7.69
CA TYR A 434 -3.85 -11.47 -6.75
C TYR A 434 -3.44 -11.77 -5.30
N THR A 435 -3.23 -10.71 -4.51
CA THR A 435 -2.86 -10.82 -3.10
C THR A 435 -3.81 -10.00 -2.21
N PRO A 436 -4.85 -10.63 -1.63
CA PRO A 436 -5.74 -10.00 -0.66
C PRO A 436 -4.98 -9.34 0.48
N TRP A 437 -5.42 -8.13 0.84
CA TRP A 437 -4.81 -7.34 1.90
C TRP A 437 -5.09 -7.92 3.28
N GLY A 438 -4.10 -7.84 4.17
CA GLY A 438 -4.20 -8.25 5.56
C GLY A 438 -4.62 -9.69 5.69
N CYS A 439 -4.04 -10.59 4.88
CA CYS A 439 -4.45 -12.00 4.78
C CYS A 439 -4.42 -12.75 6.12
N ILE A 440 -3.65 -12.24 7.09
CA ILE A 440 -3.77 -12.52 8.52
C ILE A 440 -4.06 -11.17 9.19
N ASP A 441 -4.94 -11.15 10.19
CA ASP A 441 -5.33 -9.90 10.87
C ASP A 441 -4.11 -9.10 11.33
N LEU A 442 -4.15 -7.81 11.03
CA LEU A 442 -3.09 -6.84 11.26
C LEU A 442 -3.68 -5.49 11.67
N VAL A 443 -2.82 -4.58 12.12
CA VAL A 443 -3.22 -3.22 12.51
C VAL A 443 -3.65 -2.43 11.28
N ALA A 444 -4.89 -1.93 11.26
CA ALA A 444 -5.36 -1.12 10.13
C ALA A 444 -4.56 0.20 10.00
N ALA A 445 -4.12 0.55 8.78
CA ALA A 445 -3.31 1.75 8.55
C ALA A 445 -4.03 3.04 9.00
N SER A 446 -5.26 3.22 8.50
CA SER A 446 -6.02 4.47 8.67
C SER A 446 -6.41 4.79 10.11
N THR A 447 -6.64 3.80 10.95
CA THR A 447 -7.17 4.01 12.32
C THR A 447 -6.30 3.41 13.41
N GLY A 448 -5.34 2.54 13.07
CA GLY A 448 -4.54 1.81 14.05
C GLY A 448 -5.33 0.69 14.74
N GLU A 449 -6.55 0.39 14.29
CA GLU A 449 -7.44 -0.56 14.93
C GLU A 449 -7.15 -2.01 14.51
N MET A 450 -7.19 -2.92 15.48
CA MET A 450 -7.24 -4.37 15.28
C MET A 450 -8.65 -4.88 14.99
N ILE A 451 -9.69 -4.17 15.45
CA ILE A 451 -11.09 -4.60 15.22
C ILE A 451 -11.51 -4.50 13.75
N LYS A 452 -10.87 -3.62 12.97
CA LYS A 452 -11.06 -3.54 11.51
C LYS A 452 -10.25 -4.66 10.82
N ARG A 453 -10.81 -5.87 10.80
CA ARG A 453 -10.13 -7.10 10.38
C ARG A 453 -10.30 -7.41 8.91
N TYR A 454 -9.25 -7.89 8.28
CA TYR A 454 -9.23 -8.24 6.85
C TYR A 454 -8.97 -9.73 6.61
N GLY A 455 -8.36 -10.42 7.57
CA GLY A 455 -7.67 -11.67 7.28
C GLY A 455 -8.56 -12.86 7.07
N PHE A 456 -7.97 -13.89 6.49
CA PHE A 456 -8.47 -15.26 6.51
C PHE A 456 -8.15 -15.95 7.84
N VAL A 457 -7.21 -15.38 8.59
CA VAL A 457 -6.78 -15.85 9.91
C VAL A 457 -7.01 -14.74 10.92
N TYR A 458 -7.80 -15.05 11.94
CA TYR A 458 -8.06 -14.18 13.08
C TYR A 458 -6.87 -14.17 14.03
N VAL A 459 -6.47 -12.99 14.50
CA VAL A 459 -5.48 -12.85 15.59
C VAL A 459 -6.20 -12.37 16.85
N ASP A 460 -6.06 -13.14 17.94
CA ASP A 460 -6.71 -12.86 19.23
C ASP A 460 -6.02 -11.74 19.99
N VAL A 461 -6.31 -10.51 19.56
CA VAL A 461 -5.88 -9.26 20.16
C VAL A 461 -6.90 -8.16 19.86
N ASP A 462 -7.12 -7.27 20.82
CA ASP A 462 -7.97 -6.08 20.69
C ASP A 462 -7.19 -4.82 20.27
N ASN A 463 -7.86 -3.67 20.17
CA ASN A 463 -7.24 -2.39 19.78
C ASN A 463 -6.13 -1.91 20.73
N LEU A 464 -6.10 -2.39 21.97
CA LEU A 464 -5.16 -1.97 23.02
C LEU A 464 -4.09 -3.05 23.28
N GLY A 465 -3.98 -4.05 22.41
CA GLY A 465 -2.97 -5.10 22.53
C GLY A 465 -3.29 -6.18 23.58
N ASN A 466 -4.53 -6.24 24.07
CA ASN A 466 -4.95 -7.30 24.99
C ASN A 466 -5.43 -8.52 24.22
N GLY A 467 -4.90 -9.69 24.56
CA GLY A 467 -5.30 -10.97 23.98
C GLY A 467 -4.16 -11.99 23.96
N THR A 468 -4.44 -13.20 23.50
CA THR A 468 -3.44 -14.29 23.47
C THR A 468 -2.50 -14.24 22.27
N TYR A 469 -2.83 -13.44 21.25
CA TYR A 469 -2.15 -13.41 19.95
C TYR A 469 -2.24 -14.74 19.18
N ASN A 470 -3.05 -15.70 19.62
CA ASN A 470 -3.25 -16.95 18.90
C ASN A 470 -3.94 -16.70 17.56
N ARG A 471 -3.59 -17.53 16.57
CA ARG A 471 -4.18 -17.51 15.24
C ARG A 471 -5.32 -18.53 15.14
N TYR A 472 -6.47 -18.09 14.65
CA TYR A 472 -7.63 -18.97 14.41
C TYR A 472 -8.08 -18.84 12.95
N LYS A 473 -8.32 -19.96 12.29
CA LYS A 473 -8.77 -19.99 10.88
C LYS A 473 -10.22 -19.56 10.81
N LYS A 474 -10.53 -18.55 10.01
CA LYS A 474 -11.92 -18.13 9.72
C LYS A 474 -12.54 -19.04 8.65
N ASP A 475 -13.83 -18.93 8.41
CA ASP A 475 -14.48 -19.67 7.32
C ASP A 475 -13.86 -19.33 5.95
N SER A 476 -13.52 -18.06 5.75
CA SER A 476 -12.83 -17.55 4.57
C SER A 476 -11.46 -18.20 4.31
N PHE A 477 -10.78 -18.73 5.33
CA PHE A 477 -9.54 -19.53 5.17
C PHE A 477 -9.78 -20.76 4.29
N TYR A 478 -10.81 -21.54 4.64
CA TYR A 478 -11.12 -22.77 3.94
C TYR A 478 -11.72 -22.49 2.57
N TRP A 479 -12.48 -21.41 2.43
CA TRP A 479 -12.96 -20.93 1.15
C TRP A 479 -11.80 -20.56 0.22
N TYR A 480 -10.89 -19.68 0.66
CA TYR A 480 -9.80 -19.19 -0.20
C TYR A 480 -8.82 -20.32 -0.57
N LYS A 481 -8.59 -21.28 0.33
CA LYS A 481 -7.89 -22.53 0.00
C LYS A 481 -8.51 -23.28 -1.19
N LYS A 482 -9.85 -23.36 -1.26
CA LYS A 482 -10.56 -23.98 -2.41
C LYS A 482 -10.46 -23.13 -3.67
N VAL A 483 -10.49 -21.80 -3.53
CA VAL A 483 -10.29 -20.87 -4.65
C VAL A 483 -8.94 -21.13 -5.30
N ILE A 484 -7.85 -21.13 -4.51
CA ILE A 484 -6.49 -21.36 -5.01
C ILE A 484 -6.36 -22.76 -5.62
N ALA A 485 -6.81 -23.80 -4.92
CA ALA A 485 -6.71 -25.18 -5.39
C ALA A 485 -7.48 -25.43 -6.70
N SER A 486 -8.55 -24.65 -6.95
CA SER A 486 -9.34 -24.71 -8.17
C SER A 486 -8.90 -23.69 -9.23
N ASN A 487 -7.87 -22.89 -8.94
CA ASN A 487 -7.43 -21.76 -9.75
C ASN A 487 -8.57 -20.80 -10.14
N GLY A 488 -9.38 -20.43 -9.14
CA GLY A 488 -10.53 -19.53 -9.28
C GLY A 488 -11.80 -20.17 -9.84
N ARG A 489 -11.82 -21.48 -10.14
CA ARG A 489 -13.00 -22.15 -10.72
C ARG A 489 -14.12 -22.44 -9.73
N LYS A 490 -13.80 -22.57 -8.44
CA LYS A 490 -14.76 -22.85 -7.36
C LYS A 490 -14.73 -21.69 -6.38
N LEU A 491 -15.83 -20.93 -6.36
CA LEU A 491 -16.01 -19.79 -5.47
C LEU A 491 -17.19 -19.98 -4.49
N ASP A 492 -17.85 -21.14 -4.54
CA ASP A 492 -18.96 -21.55 -3.66
C ASP A 492 -18.51 -22.53 -2.57
#